data_AF-A0A2A4HM17-F1
#
_entry.id   AF-A0A2A4HM17-F1
#
_cell.length_a   1.000
_cell.length_b   1.000
_cell.length_c   1.000
_cell.angle_alpha   90.00
_cell.angle_beta   90.00
_cell.angle_gamma   90.00
#
_symmetry.space_group_name_H-M   'P 1'
#
loop_
_entity.id
_entity.type
_entity.pdbx_description
1 polymer ?
#
loop_
_entity_poly.entity_id
_entity_poly.type
_entity_poly.pdbx_seq_one_letter_code
_entity_poly.pdbx_strand_id
1 'polypeptide(L)'
;MNRPIHGFDMRCHDLRDSATAIATLMHLIEEDQLRRDTDDETPFLTPGLTSGLSHAAMQLTERIHSLTDALELEYGEGIRAASEAKLTAPLQAVKRNKP
;
A
#
# COMPACT_ATOMS: atom_id res chain seq x y z
N MET A 1 -28.55 -4.70 -2.96
CA MET A 1 -27.84 -5.83 -2.34
C MET A 1 -26.61 -5.28 -1.62
N ASN A 2 -26.71 -5.00 -0.32
CA ASN A 2 -25.56 -4.61 0.51
C ASN A 2 -24.86 -5.88 0.96
N ARG A 3 -23.71 -6.21 0.36
CA ARG A 3 -22.83 -7.23 0.96
C ARG A 3 -22.21 -6.60 2.22
N PRO A 4 -22.21 -7.29 3.36
CA PRO A 4 -21.52 -6.80 4.55
C PRO A 4 -20.04 -6.65 4.17
N ILE A 5 -19.53 -5.43 4.24
CA ILE A 5 -18.10 -5.17 4.00
C ILE A 5 -17.39 -5.84 5.18
N HIS A 6 -16.68 -6.94 4.91
CA HIS A 6 -15.92 -7.61 5.95
C HIS A 6 -14.86 -6.63 6.47
N GLY A 7 -14.62 -6.60 7.78
CA GLY A 7 -13.64 -5.66 8.38
C GLY A 7 -12.25 -5.72 7.74
N PHE A 8 -11.91 -6.88 7.14
CA PHE A 8 -10.75 -7.07 6.29
C PHE A 8 -10.74 -6.17 5.04
N ASP A 9 -11.84 -6.12 4.28
CA ASP A 9 -11.94 -5.31 3.05
C ASP A 9 -11.80 -3.82 3.35
N MET A 10 -12.35 -3.34 4.47
CA MET A 10 -12.18 -1.95 4.91
C MET A 10 -10.72 -1.63 5.25
N ARG A 11 -10.02 -2.52 5.97
CA ARG A 11 -8.61 -2.31 6.31
C ARG A 11 -7.69 -2.37 5.10
N CYS A 12 -7.97 -3.24 4.13
CA CYS A 12 -7.25 -3.26 2.85
C CYS A 12 -7.49 -1.99 2.03
N HIS A 13 -8.71 -1.45 2.06
CA HIS A 13 -9.02 -0.15 1.45
C HIS A 13 -8.22 0.98 2.11
N ASP A 14 -8.20 1.04 3.45
CA ASP A 14 -7.45 2.05 4.20
C ASP A 14 -5.93 1.99 3.93
N LEU A 15 -5.37 0.79 3.77
CA LEU A 15 -3.98 0.60 3.37
C LEU A 15 -3.71 1.18 1.98
N ARG A 16 -4.58 0.88 1.01
CA ARG A 16 -4.45 1.36 -0.36
C ARG A 16 -4.58 2.89 -0.43
N ASP A 17 -5.52 3.47 0.32
CA ASP A 17 -5.69 4.92 0.39
C ASP A 17 -4.46 5.59 1.00
N SER A 18 -3.93 5.04 2.09
CA SER A 18 -2.71 5.54 2.74
C SER A 18 -1.51 5.48 1.79
N ALA A 19 -1.34 4.39 1.04
CA ALA A 19 -0.26 4.24 0.07
C ALA A 19 -0.40 5.22 -1.11
N THR A 20 -1.63 5.44 -1.60
CA THR A 20 -1.92 6.40 -2.68
C THR A 20 -1.62 7.84 -2.23
N ALA A 21 -1.97 8.17 -0.98
CA ALA A 21 -1.66 9.48 -0.40
C ALA A 21 -0.16 9.72 -0.30
N ILE A 22 0.64 8.72 0.15
CA ILE A 22 2.10 8.83 0.18
C ILE A 22 2.67 9.09 -1.22
N ALA A 23 2.25 8.33 -2.22
CA ALA A 23 2.71 8.51 -3.59
C ALA A 23 2.42 9.93 -4.11
N THR A 24 1.25 10.46 -3.78
CA THR A 24 0.86 11.83 -4.14
C THR A 24 1.75 12.88 -3.47
N LEU A 25 2.03 12.71 -2.17
CA LEU A 25 2.91 13.62 -1.41
C LEU A 25 4.34 13.60 -1.95
N MET A 26 4.88 12.42 -2.24
CA MET A 26 6.22 12.27 -2.81
C MET A 26 6.31 12.91 -4.19
N HIS A 27 5.30 12.72 -5.04
CA HIS A 27 5.25 13.35 -6.35
C HIS A 27 5.24 14.88 -6.27
N LEU A 28 4.48 15.47 -5.33
CA LEU A 28 4.50 16.93 -5.11
C LEU A 28 5.88 17.43 -4.69
N ILE A 29 6.59 16.69 -3.82
CA ILE A 29 7.93 17.06 -3.38
C ILE A 29 8.92 16.96 -4.55
N GLU A 30 8.84 15.91 -5.37
CA GLU A 30 9.68 15.73 -6.56
C GLU A 30 9.45 16.84 -7.59
N GLU A 31 8.18 17.18 -7.88
CA GLU A 31 7.85 18.30 -8.77
C GLU A 31 8.41 19.63 -8.27
N ASP A 32 8.37 19.88 -6.95
CA ASP A 32 8.97 21.08 -6.35
C ASP A 32 10.49 21.14 -6.56
N GLN A 33 11.18 20.00 -6.45
CA GLN A 33 12.62 19.95 -6.71
C GLN A 33 12.95 20.14 -8.20
N LEU A 34 12.16 19.57 -9.10
CA LEU A 34 12.38 19.63 -10.56
C LEU A 34 12.13 21.04 -11.13
N ARG A 35 11.17 21.80 -10.59
CA ARG A 35 10.85 23.16 -11.07
C ARG A 35 11.86 24.23 -10.63
N ARG A 36 12.68 23.97 -9.60
CA ARG A 36 13.74 24.88 -9.14
C ARG A 36 14.75 25.25 -10.24
N ASP A 37 14.82 24.47 -11.32
CA ASP A 37 15.85 24.62 -12.34
C ASP A 37 15.43 25.48 -13.56
N THR A 38 14.21 26.03 -13.60
CA THR A 38 13.66 26.56 -14.88
C THR A 38 13.30 28.03 -15.00
N ASP A 39 13.12 28.86 -13.95
CA ASP A 39 12.85 30.30 -14.19
C ASP A 39 13.20 31.30 -13.06
N ASP A 40 13.22 30.92 -11.78
CA ASP A 40 13.47 31.89 -10.68
C ASP A 40 14.21 31.30 -9.45
N GLU A 41 14.67 30.04 -9.54
CA GLU A 41 15.32 29.24 -8.47
C GLU A 41 14.56 29.11 -7.13
N THR A 42 13.45 29.83 -6.95
CA THR A 42 12.64 29.79 -5.75
C THR A 42 11.76 28.55 -5.75
N PRO A 43 11.79 27.72 -4.69
CA PRO A 43 10.86 26.62 -4.55
C PRO A 43 9.40 27.09 -4.51
N PHE A 44 8.53 26.30 -5.11
CA PHE A 44 7.08 26.51 -5.04
C PHE A 44 6.54 26.20 -3.64
N LEU A 45 7.08 25.15 -3.02
CA LEU A 45 6.82 24.81 -1.64
C LEU A 45 7.78 25.57 -0.74
N THR A 46 7.23 26.33 0.20
CA THR A 46 8.08 26.89 1.27
C THR A 46 8.74 25.74 2.05
N PRO A 47 9.96 25.93 2.59
CA PRO A 47 10.66 24.86 3.32
C PRO A 47 9.82 24.22 4.44
N GLY A 48 8.93 24.99 5.07
CA GLY A 48 7.98 24.51 6.07
C GLY A 48 6.90 23.58 5.49
N LEU A 49 6.42 23.85 4.27
CA LEU A 49 5.48 22.98 3.58
C LEU A 49 6.15 21.66 3.16
N THR A 50 7.35 21.70 2.60
CA THR A 50 8.10 20.48 2.24
C THR A 50 8.34 19.61 3.49
N SER A 51 8.76 20.23 4.60
CA SER A 51 8.93 19.52 5.88
C SER A 51 7.61 18.91 6.39
N GLY A 52 6.50 19.64 6.26
CA GLY A 52 5.16 19.15 6.62
C GLY A 52 4.69 17.97 5.76
N LEU A 53 4.89 18.02 4.44
CA LEU A 53 4.54 16.93 3.53
C LEU A 53 5.38 15.68 3.80
N SER A 54 6.69 15.85 4.03
CA SER A 54 7.57 14.73 4.41
C SER A 54 7.15 14.12 5.75
N HIS A 55 6.77 14.93 6.73
CA HIS A 55 6.26 14.43 8.01
C HIS A 55 4.92 13.70 7.85
N ALA A 56 4.01 14.23 7.04
CA ALA A 56 2.74 13.56 6.74
C ALA A 56 2.94 12.22 6.03
N ALA A 57 3.89 12.13 5.09
CA ALA A 57 4.25 10.87 4.44
C ALA A 57 4.83 9.86 5.44
N MET A 58 5.65 10.31 6.40
CA MET A 58 6.19 9.46 7.47
C MET A 58 5.06 8.90 8.35
N GLN A 59 4.12 9.73 8.79
CA GLN A 59 2.96 9.30 9.59
C GLN A 59 2.07 8.31 8.84
N LEU A 60 1.85 8.52 7.53
CA LEU A 60 1.09 7.57 6.70
C LEU A 60 1.83 6.23 6.56
N THR A 61 3.16 6.26 6.49
CA THR A 61 3.98 5.05 6.43
C THR A 61 3.89 4.25 7.73
N GLU A 62 3.97 4.93 8.87
CA GLU A 62 3.76 4.33 10.20
C GLU A 62 2.36 3.72 10.33
N ARG A 63 1.34 4.41 9.81
CA ARG A 63 -0.04 3.90 9.76
C ARG A 63 -0.15 2.64 8.91
N ILE A 64 0.53 2.58 7.76
CA ILE A 64 0.58 1.39 6.90
C ILE A 64 1.20 0.21 7.64
N HIS A 65 2.32 0.41 8.35
CA HIS A 65 2.95 -0.64 9.14
C HIS A 65 1.97 -1.15 10.21
N SER A 66 1.37 -0.25 10.99
CA SER A 66 0.41 -0.63 12.03
C SER A 66 -0.80 -1.40 11.48
N LEU A 67 -1.35 -0.98 10.35
CA LEU A 67 -2.47 -1.66 9.70
C LEU A 67 -2.06 -3.03 9.13
N THR A 68 -0.85 -3.14 8.59
CA THR A 68 -0.32 -4.40 8.05
C THR A 68 -0.06 -5.39 9.18
N ASP A 69 0.56 -4.96 10.28
CA ASP A 69 0.78 -5.78 11.48
C ASP A 69 -0.55 -6.27 12.07
N ALA A 70 -1.57 -5.40 12.13
CA ALA A 70 -2.90 -5.78 12.61
C ALA A 70 -3.58 -6.81 11.69
N LEU A 71 -3.40 -6.69 10.37
CA LEU A 71 -3.91 -7.68 9.42
C LEU A 71 -3.17 -9.01 9.50
N GLU A 72 -1.86 -8.99 9.70
CA GLU A 72 -1.06 -10.21 9.90
C GLU A 72 -1.45 -10.92 11.19
N LEU A 73 -1.67 -10.18 12.28
CA LEU A 73 -2.07 -10.78 13.56
C LEU A 73 -3.48 -11.38 13.52
N GLU A 74 -4.43 -10.73 12.84
CA GLU A 74 -5.84 -11.15 12.82
C GLU A 74 -6.15 -12.15 11.70
N TYR A 75 -5.46 -12.06 10.56
CA TYR A 75 -5.76 -12.85 9.36
C TYR A 75 -4.54 -13.62 8.81
N GLY A 76 -3.35 -13.46 9.36
CA GLY A 76 -2.11 -14.03 8.82
C GLY A 76 -2.12 -15.56 8.75
N GLU A 77 -2.67 -16.24 9.77
CA GLU A 77 -2.82 -17.70 9.74
C GLU A 77 -3.80 -18.15 8.65
N GLY A 78 -4.94 -17.46 8.50
CA GLY A 78 -5.95 -17.76 7.49
C GLY A 78 -5.47 -17.52 6.06
N ILE A 79 -4.73 -16.42 5.84
CA ILE A 79 -4.12 -16.09 4.54
C ILE A 79 -3.02 -17.08 4.19
N ARG A 80 -2.14 -17.44 5.14
CA ARG A 80 -1.09 -18.44 4.91
C ARG A 80 -1.66 -19.81 4.58
N ALA A 81 -2.64 -20.28 5.34
CA ALA A 81 -3.32 -21.54 5.06
C ALA A 81 -4.05 -21.53 3.70
N ALA A 82 -4.73 -20.44 3.35
CA ALA A 82 -5.37 -20.29 2.04
C ALA A 82 -4.36 -20.21 0.89
N SER A 83 -3.21 -19.57 1.11
CA SER A 83 -2.11 -19.49 0.15
C SER A 83 -1.47 -20.87 -0.10
N GLU A 84 -1.18 -21.62 0.96
CA GLU A 84 -0.66 -22.99 0.90
C GLU A 84 -1.65 -23.97 0.23
N ALA A 85 -2.96 -23.82 0.50
CA ALA A 85 -4.01 -24.59 -0.16
C ALA A 85 -4.13 -24.27 -1.67
N LYS A 86 -3.87 -23.02 -2.07
CA LYS A 86 -3.87 -22.62 -3.50
C LYS A 86 -2.64 -23.14 -4.25
N LEU A 87 -1.48 -23.23 -3.58
CA LEU A 87 -0.23 -23.77 -4.14
C LEU A 87 -0.26 -25.29 -4.34
N THR A 88 -1.05 -26.02 -3.55
CA THR A 88 -1.15 -27.49 -3.65
C THR A 88 -2.13 -27.98 -4.72
N ALA A 89 -3.05 -27.12 -5.18
CA ALA A 89 -4.09 -27.48 -6.15
C ALA A 89 -3.66 -27.83 -7.60
N PRO A 90 -2.50 -27.41 -8.17
CA PRO A 90 -2.14 -27.80 -9.53
C PRO A 90 -1.36 -29.11 -9.65
N LEU A 91 -0.82 -29.67 -8.56
CA LEU A 91 0.13 -30.79 -8.64
C LEU A 91 -0.51 -32.20 -8.66
N GLN A 92 -1.82 -32.32 -8.40
CA GLN A 92 -2.50 -33.63 -8.41
C GLN A 92 -3.19 -33.97 -9.75
N ALA A 93 -3.20 -33.08 -10.75
CA ALA A 93 -3.93 -33.27 -12.00
C ALA A 93 -3.16 -34.00 -13.12
N VAL A 94 -1.92 -34.45 -12.90
CA VAL A 94 -1.12 -35.16 -13.93
C VAL A 94 -0.91 -36.64 -13.56
N LYS A 95 -2.01 -37.39 -13.45
CA LYS A 95 -1.97 -38.86 -13.57
C LYS A 95 -3.21 -39.36 -14.30
N ARG A 96 -3.10 -39.46 -15.64
CA ARG A 96 -3.50 -40.62 -16.47
C ARG A 96 -3.73 -40.17 -17.91
N ASN A 97 -2.78 -40.48 -18.78
CA ASN A 97 -3.11 -41.22 -20.00
C ASN A 97 -1.85 -41.91 -20.52
N LYS A 98 -1.79 -43.23 -20.36
CA LYS A 98 -0.97 -44.10 -21.18
C LYS A 98 -1.91 -44.71 -22.23
N PRO A 99 -1.63 -44.61 -23.53
CA PRO A 99 -1.92 -45.70 -24.45
C PRO A 99 -0.95 -46.86 -24.21
#